data_AF-A0A416WCN4-F1
#
_entry.id   AF-A0A416WCN4-F1
#
_cell.length_a   1.000
_cell.length_b   1.000
_cell.length_c   1.000
_cell.angle_alpha   90.00
_cell.angle_beta   90.00
_cell.angle_gamma   90.00
#
_symmetry.space_group_name_H-M   'P 1'
#
loop_
_entity.id
_entity.type
_entity.pdbx_description
1 polymer ?
#
loop_
_entity_poly.entity_id
_entity_poly.type
_entity_poly.pdbx_seq_one_letter_code
_entity_poly.pdbx_strand_id
1 'polypeptide(L)' 'MDKNKINRINELYKKSKTTGLTEAEKEEQQKLRTEYRMAIIGNLTGELNTMSIKYPDGTIKKVQPKGDGH' A
#
# COMPACT_ATOMS: atom_id res chain seq x y z
N MET A 1 -1.72 -9.49 -4.17
CA MET A 1 -3.11 -8.99 -4.05
C MET A 1 -3.81 -9.20 -5.38
N ASP A 2 -4.96 -9.87 -5.38
CA ASP A 2 -5.67 -10.21 -6.62
C ASP A 2 -6.59 -9.08 -7.10
N LYS A 3 -6.81 -9.00 -8.43
CA LYS A 3 -7.75 -8.05 -9.04
C LYS A 3 -9.16 -8.16 -8.45
N ASN A 4 -9.61 -9.37 -8.10
CA ASN A 4 -10.91 -9.60 -7.47
C ASN A 4 -11.03 -8.90 -6.11
N LYS A 5 -9.98 -8.91 -5.29
CA LYS A 5 -9.98 -8.22 -3.99
C LYS A 5 -10.00 -6.70 -4.16
N ILE A 6 -9.32 -6.17 -5.18
CA ILE A 6 -9.34 -4.74 -5.52
C ILE A 6 -10.74 -4.31 -5.98
N ASN A 7 -11.39 -5.11 -6.83
CA ASN A 7 -12.76 -4.87 -7.26
C ASN A 7 -13.71 -4.86 -6.05
N ARG A 8 -13.54 -5.80 -5.12
CA ARG A 8 -14.33 -5.85 -3.88
C ARG A 8 -14.14 -4.61 -3.01
N ILE A 9 -12.91 -4.09 -2.87
CA ILE A 9 -12.65 -2.82 -2.17
C ILE A 9 -13.43 -1.67 -2.83
N ASN A 10 -13.46 -1.61 -4.17
CA ASN A 10 -14.18 -0.58 -4.92
C ASN A 10 -15.70 -0.70 -4.77
N GLU A 11 -16.24 -1.91 -4.77
CA GLU A 11 -17.66 -2.17 -4.50
C GLU A 11 -18.06 -1.69 -3.11
N LEU A 12 -17.32 -2.10 -2.08
CA LEU A 12 -17.55 -1.67 -0.69
C LEU A 12 -17.40 -0.15 -0.55
N TYR A 13 -16.46 0.45 -1.27
CA TYR A 13 -16.31 1.90 -1.29
C TYR A 13 -17.53 2.60 -1.90
N LYS A 14 -18.01 2.15 -3.05
CA LYS A 14 -19.23 2.69 -3.68
C LYS A 14 -20.44 2.54 -2.75
N LYS A 15 -20.61 1.37 -2.16
CA LYS A 15 -21.70 1.09 -1.20
C LYS A 15 -21.62 2.00 0.03
N SER A 16 -20.43 2.22 0.60
CA SER A 16 -20.22 3.13 1.72
C SER A 16 -20.65 4.56 1.44
N LYS A 17 -20.58 5.00 0.17
CA LYS A 17 -20.93 6.36 -0.27
C LYS A 17 -22.42 6.54 -0.56
N THR A 18 -23.12 5.45 -0.91
CA THR A 18 -24.53 5.52 -1.30
C THR A 18 -25.44 5.12 -0.15
N THR A 19 -25.34 3.88 0.32
CA THR A 19 -26.27 3.28 1.29
C THR A 19 -25.63 3.05 2.65
N GLY A 20 -24.31 3.16 2.75
CA GLY A 20 -23.56 2.83 3.95
C GLY A 20 -23.16 1.35 3.99
N LEU A 21 -22.25 1.02 4.90
CA LEU A 21 -21.77 -0.35 5.11
C LEU A 21 -22.31 -0.90 6.43
N THR A 22 -22.63 -2.19 6.43
CA THR A 22 -22.87 -2.93 7.66
C THR A 22 -21.57 -3.10 8.45
N GLU A 23 -21.66 -3.48 9.73
CA GLU A 23 -20.50 -3.77 10.59
C GLU A 23 -19.54 -4.77 9.92
N ALA A 24 -20.08 -5.89 9.45
CA ALA A 24 -19.32 -6.95 8.77
C ALA A 24 -18.63 -6.45 7.49
N GLU A 25 -19.30 -5.59 6.73
CA GLU A 25 -18.72 -5.02 5.52
C GLU A 25 -17.62 -3.99 5.81
N LYS A 26 -17.72 -3.24 6.91
CA LYS A 26 -16.64 -2.36 7.37
C LYS A 26 -15.41 -3.17 7.77
N GLU A 27 -15.59 -4.26 8.50
CA GLU A 27 -14.49 -5.17 8.86
C GLU A 27 -13.86 -5.80 7.61
N GLU A 28 -14.68 -6.27 6.66
CA GLU A 28 -14.21 -6.80 5.39
C GLU A 28 -13.40 -5.73 4.63
N GLN A 29 -13.93 -4.51 4.50
CA GLN A 29 -13.27 -3.42 3.82
C GLN A 29 -11.94 -3.06 4.50
N GLN A 30 -11.91 -3.01 5.83
CA GLN A 30 -10.71 -2.70 6.60
C GLN A 30 -9.63 -3.77 6.38
N LYS A 31 -10.00 -5.06 6.47
CA LYS A 31 -9.08 -6.17 6.22
C LYS A 31 -8.49 -6.13 4.81
N LEU A 32 -9.34 -5.94 3.81
CA LEU A 32 -8.92 -5.85 2.41
C LEU A 32 -8.01 -4.63 2.15
N ARG A 33 -8.30 -3.48 2.76
CA ARG A 33 -7.47 -2.27 2.65
C ARG A 33 -6.11 -2.43 3.32
N THR A 34 -6.05 -3.09 4.48
CA THR A 34 -4.80 -3.39 5.16
C THR A 34 -3.94 -4.33 4.31
N GLU A 35 -4.53 -5.40 3.77
CA GLU A 35 -3.82 -6.33 2.87
C GLU A 35 -3.26 -5.61 1.65
N TYR A 36 -4.07 -4.76 1.00
CA TYR A 36 -3.61 -3.95 -0.13
C TYR A 36 -2.41 -3.07 0.25
N ARG A 37 -2.52 -2.34 1.37
CA ARG A 37 -1.48 -1.41 1.82
C ARG A 37 -0.17 -2.14 2.09
N MET A 38 -0.22 -3.28 2.78
CA MET A 38 0.97 -4.09 3.06
C MET A 38 1.61 -4.62 1.78
N ALA A 39 0.81 -5.06 0.80
CA ALA A 39 1.32 -5.51 -0.49
C ALA A 39 2.04 -4.38 -1.26
N ILE A 40 1.47 -3.17 -1.24
CA ILE A 40 2.08 -1.99 -1.89
C ILE A 40 3.36 -1.56 -1.17
N ILE A 41 3.35 -1.49 0.17
CA ILE A 41 4.53 -1.15 0.97
C ILE A 41 5.64 -2.17 0.70
N GLY A 42 5.33 -3.47 0.73
CA GLY A 42 6.32 -4.52 0.45
C GLY A 42 6.94 -4.40 -0.95
N ASN A 43 6.12 -4.14 -1.98
CA ASN A 43 6.62 -3.92 -3.33
C ASN A 43 7.54 -2.68 -3.40
N LEU A 44 7.10 -1.55 -2.84
CA LEU A 44 7.88 -0.31 -2.82
C LEU A 44 9.20 -0.46 -2.07
N THR A 45 9.20 -1.13 -0.91
CA THR A 45 10.43 -1.41 -0.15
C THR A 45 11.39 -2.28 -0.97
N GLY A 46 10.87 -3.28 -1.70
CA GLY A 46 11.67 -4.09 -2.62
C GLY A 46 12.32 -3.25 -3.71
N GLU A 47 11.55 -2.38 -4.37
CA GLU A 47 12.06 -1.45 -5.40
C GLU A 47 13.15 -0.53 -4.83
N LEU A 48 12.90 0.12 -3.69
CA LEU A 48 13.86 1.04 -3.06
C LEU A 48 15.19 0.36 -2.70
N ASN A 49 15.15 -0.90 -2.25
CA ASN A 49 16.37 -1.67 -1.92
C ASN A 49 17.30 -1.88 -3.12
N THR A 50 16.77 -1.82 -4.35
CA THR A 50 17.55 -1.96 -5.59
C THR A 50 18.03 -0.62 -6.15
N MET A 51 17.48 0.50 -5.68
CA MET A 51 17.79 1.83 -6.19
C MET A 51 18.99 2.46 -5.49
N SER A 52 19.79 3.21 -6.26
CA SER A 52 20.92 3.99 -5.76
C SER A 52 20.94 5.36 -6.43
N ILE A 53 21.20 6.41 -5.64
CA ILE A 53 21.31 7.79 -6.11
C ILE A 53 22.79 8.08 -6.34
N LYS A 54 23.15 8.52 -7.56
CA LYS A 54 24.49 9.01 -7.88
C LYS A 54 24.48 10.54 -7.86
N TYR A 55 25.37 11.13 -7.07
CA TYR A 55 25.51 12.58 -6.94
C TYR A 55 26.51 13.14 -7.96
N PRO A 56 26.49 14.47 -8.22
CA PRO A 56 27.41 15.12 -9.16
C PRO A 56 28.89 14.97 -8.80
N ASP A 57 29.21 14.77 -7.53
CA ASP A 57 30.57 14.50 -7.00
C ASP A 57 31.04 13.05 -7.23
N GLY A 58 30.19 12.21 -7.83
CA GLY A 58 30.49 10.80 -8.12
C GLY A 58 30.13 9.83 -6.99
N THR A 59 29.70 10.31 -5.82
CA THR A 59 29.29 9.45 -4.71
C THR A 59 27.97 8.73 -5.03
N ILE A 60 27.83 7.49 -4.55
CA ILE A 60 26.63 6.66 -4.73
C ILE A 60 26.04 6.34 -3.36
N LYS A 61 24.77 6.69 -3.14
CA LYS A 61 24.05 6.40 -1.89
C LYS A 61 22.86 5.50 -2.19
N LYS A 62 22.76 4.37 -1.48
CA LYS A 62 21.59 3.49 -1.57
C LYS A 62 20.35 4.20 -1.02
N VAL A 63 19.22 4.00 -1.69
CA VAL A 63 17.94 4.50 -1.20
C VAL A 63 17.52 3.61 -0.04
N GLN A 64 17.32 4.20 1.12
CA GLN A 64 16.82 3.51 2.30
C GLN A 64 15.40 4.03 2.59
N PRO A 65 14.45 3.14 2.94
CA PRO A 65 13.19 3.57 3.54
C PRO A 65 13.51 4.48 4.73
N LYS A 66 12.79 5.60 4.87
CA LYS A 66 12.90 6.42 6.09
C LYS A 66 12.43 5.54 7.24
N GLY A 67 13.37 4.96 7.98
CA GLY A 67 13.07 4.15 9.15
C GLY A 67 12.19 4.95 10.08
N ASP A 68 11.10 4.34 10.54
CA ASP A 68 10.31 4.86 11.64
C ASP A 68 11.29 5.15 12.78
N GLY A 69 11.58 6.43 13.00
CA GLY A 69 12.41 6.88 14.09
C GLY A 69 11.67 6.56 15.38
N HIS A 70 12.12 5.49 16.03
CA HIS A 70 11.99 5.33 17.48
C HIS A 70 12.91 6.31 18.19
#